data_AF-A0A7I8BZM8-F1
#
_entry.id   AF-A0A7I8BZM8-F1
#
_cell.length_a   1.000
_cell.length_b   1.000
_cell.length_c   1.000
_cell.angle_alpha   90.00
_cell.angle_beta   90.00
_cell.angle_gamma   90.00
#
_symmetry.space_group_name_H-M   'P 1'
#
loop_
_entity.id
_entity.type
_entity.pdbx_description
1 polymer ?
#
loop_
_entity_poly.entity_id
_entity_poly.type
_entity_poly.pdbx_seq_one_letter_code
_entity_poly.pdbx_strand_id
1 'polypeptide(L)'
;MATGATVNEELSKIKSFYLGHQDLKGMFAVDAGSTQGVAQVMKESNLPSKGVHGGGFDLLPTTIQLIHEGFLDFTIDQQPYVQGFYTVMEAFVFLASGGLVGPADINTGLKFVTKETVEPYLNTSTRYEGKTTKPQIVPMSGAIRS
;
A
#
# COMPACT_ATOMS: atom_id res chain seq x y z
N MET A 1 11.39 5.50 7.88
CA MET A 1 10.95 6.04 6.58
C MET A 1 10.34 7.40 6.84
N ALA A 2 10.90 8.45 6.24
CA ALA A 2 10.43 9.81 6.46
C ALA A 2 9.19 10.07 5.60
N THR A 3 8.02 9.63 6.05
CA THR A 3 6.74 9.88 5.37
C THR A 3 6.12 11.23 5.79
N GLY A 4 6.94 12.22 6.16
CA GLY A 4 6.47 13.37 6.93
C GLY A 4 6.39 14.71 6.18
N ALA A 5 7.24 14.94 5.18
CA ALA A 5 7.40 16.30 4.63
C ALA A 5 6.36 16.65 3.54
N THR A 6 6.05 15.73 2.63
CA THR A 6 5.21 16.04 1.45
C THR A 6 3.72 15.71 1.64
N VAL A 7 3.37 14.85 2.59
CA VAL A 7 1.97 14.41 2.80
C VAL A 7 1.01 15.59 3.03
N ASN A 8 1.45 16.60 3.78
CA ASN A 8 0.64 17.80 4.02
C ASN A 8 0.48 18.67 2.76
N GLU A 9 1.52 18.73 1.93
CA GLU A 9 1.48 19.45 0.65
C GLU A 9 0.59 18.74 -0.38
N GLU A 10 0.69 17.41 -0.45
CA GLU A 10 -0.14 16.54 -1.29
C GLU A 10 -1.61 16.65 -0.89
N LEU A 11 -1.92 16.53 0.40
CA LEU A 11 -3.28 16.68 0.91
C LEU A 11 -3.89 18.03 0.52
N SER A 12 -3.12 19.11 0.66
CA SER A 12 -3.59 20.46 0.30
C SER A 12 -3.95 20.56 -1.19
N LYS A 13 -3.12 20.00 -2.07
CA LYS A 13 -3.37 19.96 -3.52
C LYS A 13 -4.58 19.11 -3.87
N ILE A 14 -4.72 17.92 -3.27
CA ILE A 14 -5.85 17.01 -3.50
C ILE A 14 -7.17 17.67 -3.05
N LYS A 15 -7.15 18.37 -1.92
CA LYS A 15 -8.32 19.12 -1.42
C LYS A 15 -8.70 20.24 -2.37
N SER A 16 -7.74 21.04 -2.81
CA SER A 16 -7.99 22.11 -3.81
C SER A 16 -8.55 21.55 -5.12
N PHE A 17 -8.04 20.42 -5.60
CA PHE A 17 -8.56 19.75 -6.78
C PHE A 17 -10.03 19.34 -6.59
N TYR A 18 -10.36 18.63 -5.51
CA TYR A 18 -11.74 18.23 -5.24
C TYR A 18 -12.70 19.43 -5.14
N LEU A 19 -12.29 20.54 -4.51
CA LEU A 19 -13.10 21.75 -4.43
C LEU A 19 -13.42 22.36 -5.81
N GLY A 20 -12.54 22.20 -6.80
CA GLY A 20 -12.77 22.62 -8.18
C GLY A 20 -13.51 21.60 -9.05
N HIS A 21 -13.65 20.35 -8.59
CA HIS A 21 -14.12 19.22 -9.39
C HIS A 21 -15.08 18.31 -8.60
N GLN A 22 -16.14 18.90 -8.01
CA GLN A 22 -17.08 18.17 -7.16
C GLN A 22 -17.99 17.17 -7.90
N ASP A 23 -17.95 17.16 -9.23
CA ASP A 23 -18.69 16.24 -10.10
C ASP A 23 -17.95 14.93 -10.41
N LEU A 24 -16.71 14.81 -9.93
CA LEU A 24 -15.88 13.61 -10.11
C LEU A 24 -16.57 12.33 -9.64
N LYS A 25 -16.19 11.20 -10.25
CA LYS A 25 -16.72 9.86 -9.92
C LYS A 25 -15.72 8.97 -9.20
N GLY A 26 -14.44 9.32 -9.25
CA GLY A 26 -13.44 8.64 -8.46
C GLY A 26 -12.14 9.41 -8.32
N MET A 27 -11.33 8.98 -7.36
CA MET A 27 -10.03 9.54 -7.06
C MET A 27 -9.01 8.40 -6.96
N PHE A 28 -7.86 8.55 -7.60
CA PHE A 28 -6.80 7.55 -7.60
C PHE A 28 -5.43 8.21 -7.41
N ALA A 29 -4.60 7.62 -6.56
CA ALA A 29 -3.25 8.09 -6.25
C ALA A 29 -2.19 7.01 -6.50
N VAL A 30 -0.95 7.42 -6.76
CA VAL A 30 0.13 6.53 -7.21
C VAL A 30 1.30 6.40 -6.23
N ASP A 31 1.19 7.04 -5.08
CA ASP A 31 2.20 7.00 -4.01
C ASP A 31 1.53 7.01 -2.63
N ALA A 32 2.30 6.62 -1.62
CA ALA A 32 1.88 6.55 -0.23
C ALA A 32 1.17 7.81 0.31
N GLY A 33 1.79 8.98 0.12
CA GLY A 33 1.30 10.21 0.73
C GLY A 33 0.05 10.75 0.02
N SER A 34 0.05 10.71 -1.32
CA SER A 34 -1.12 11.06 -2.11
C SER A 34 -2.29 10.11 -1.86
N THR A 35 -2.04 8.81 -1.68
CA THR A 35 -3.09 7.82 -1.37
C THR A 35 -3.73 8.10 -0.02
N GLN A 36 -2.91 8.43 0.98
CA GLN A 36 -3.43 8.89 2.27
C GLN A 36 -4.26 10.18 2.11
N GLY A 37 -3.78 11.14 1.33
CA GLY A 37 -4.48 12.40 1.08
C GLY A 37 -5.83 12.21 0.39
N VAL A 38 -5.91 11.32 -0.62
CA VAL A 38 -7.17 10.92 -1.26
C VAL A 38 -8.12 10.33 -0.22
N ALA A 39 -7.66 9.38 0.59
CA ALA A 39 -8.49 8.75 1.61
C ALA A 39 -9.03 9.76 2.63
N GLN A 40 -8.21 10.75 3.03
CA GLN A 40 -8.63 11.82 3.93
C GLN A 40 -9.70 12.72 3.30
N VAL A 41 -9.54 13.12 2.03
CA VAL A 41 -10.54 13.93 1.32
C VAL A 41 -11.85 13.15 1.13
N MET A 42 -11.76 11.86 0.80
CA MET A 42 -12.92 10.96 0.71
C MET A 42 -13.72 10.94 2.02
N LYS A 43 -13.03 10.85 3.16
CA LYS A 43 -13.65 10.90 4.50
C LYS A 43 -14.20 12.28 4.84
N GLU A 44 -13.41 13.34 4.71
CA GLU A 44 -13.80 14.73 5.06
C GLU A 44 -15.06 15.17 4.30
N SER A 45 -15.21 14.74 3.05
CA SER A 45 -16.33 15.12 2.19
C SER A 45 -17.43 14.08 2.09
N ASN A 46 -17.32 12.99 2.87
CA ASN A 46 -18.22 11.83 2.89
C ASN A 46 -18.54 11.31 1.47
N LEU A 47 -17.51 11.20 0.63
CA LEU A 47 -17.62 10.90 -0.79
C LEU A 47 -18.19 9.52 -1.13
N PRO A 48 -17.94 8.45 -0.36
CA PRO A 48 -18.59 7.16 -0.61
C PRO A 48 -20.12 7.25 -0.59
N SER A 49 -20.69 8.05 0.33
CA SER A 49 -22.14 8.26 0.40
C SER A 49 -22.73 8.97 -0.83
N LYS A 50 -21.87 9.63 -1.62
CA LYS A 50 -22.21 10.32 -2.87
C LYS A 50 -21.93 9.46 -4.10
N GLY A 51 -21.53 8.20 -3.93
CA GLY A 51 -21.22 7.27 -5.01
C GLY A 51 -19.87 7.54 -5.70
N VAL A 52 -18.95 8.21 -5.00
CA VAL A 52 -17.57 8.41 -5.48
C VAL A 52 -16.68 7.30 -4.94
N HIS A 53 -15.81 6.78 -5.79
CA HIS A 53 -14.87 5.70 -5.49
C HIS A 53 -13.45 6.20 -5.28
N GLY A 54 -12.64 5.49 -4.51
CA GLY A 54 -11.29 5.93 -4.16
C GLY A 54 -10.30 4.79 -4.00
N GLY A 55 -9.08 4.94 -4.53
CA GLY A 55 -8.02 3.96 -4.31
C GLY A 55 -6.61 4.51 -4.52
N GLY A 56 -5.61 3.67 -4.30
CA GLY A 56 -4.22 4.03 -4.59
C GLY A 56 -3.20 2.95 -4.28
N PHE A 57 -2.00 3.38 -3.87
CA PHE A 57 -0.85 2.52 -3.61
C PHE A 57 -0.31 2.69 -2.19
N ASP A 58 0.46 1.70 -1.76
CA ASP A 58 1.20 1.63 -0.51
C ASP A 58 0.32 1.51 0.75
N LEU A 59 0.98 1.31 1.89
CA LEU A 59 0.37 0.77 3.11
C LEU A 59 0.55 1.69 4.32
N LEU A 60 0.40 3.01 4.14
CA LEU A 60 0.45 3.92 5.29
C LEU A 60 -0.64 3.57 6.30
N PRO A 61 -0.38 3.65 7.62
CA PRO A 61 -1.34 3.28 8.65
C PRO A 61 -2.71 3.95 8.50
N THR A 62 -2.71 5.25 8.15
CA THR A 62 -3.94 6.00 7.89
C THR A 62 -4.71 5.48 6.68
N THR A 63 -4.02 5.11 5.59
CA THR A 63 -4.65 4.50 4.41
C THR A 63 -5.36 3.20 4.78
N ILE A 64 -4.65 2.30 5.48
CA ILE A 64 -5.20 1.01 5.93
C ILE A 64 -6.41 1.21 6.85
N GLN A 65 -6.32 2.16 7.78
CA GLN A 65 -7.44 2.50 8.67
C GLN A 65 -8.66 3.02 7.89
N LEU A 66 -8.46 3.86 6.89
CA LEU A 66 -9.56 4.46 6.11
C LEU A 66 -10.21 3.46 5.14
N ILE A 67 -9.47 2.45 4.68
CA ILE A 67 -10.06 1.29 3.99
C ILE A 67 -10.96 0.49 4.95
N HIS A 68 -10.47 0.19 6.15
CA HIS A 68 -11.25 -0.52 7.16
C HIS A 68 -12.54 0.23 7.55
N GLU A 69 -12.47 1.55 7.67
CA GLU A 69 -13.64 2.42 7.92
C GLU A 69 -14.58 2.52 6.71
N GLY A 70 -14.16 2.11 5.50
CA GLY A 70 -14.95 2.16 4.27
C GLY A 70 -14.95 3.52 3.57
N PHE A 71 -13.94 4.36 3.81
CA PHE A 71 -13.76 5.64 3.13
C PHE A 71 -12.87 5.56 1.88
N LEU A 72 -12.10 4.48 1.74
CA LEU A 72 -11.31 4.16 0.56
C LEU A 72 -11.61 2.71 0.14
N ASP A 73 -11.77 2.46 -1.16
CA ASP A 73 -12.14 1.14 -1.66
C ASP A 73 -10.97 0.16 -1.59
N PHE A 74 -9.77 0.61 -1.96
CA PHE A 74 -8.58 -0.24 -1.94
C PHE A 74 -7.26 0.54 -1.86
N THR A 75 -6.19 -0.17 -1.50
CA THR A 75 -4.81 0.20 -1.84
C THR A 75 -4.07 -1.00 -2.43
N ILE A 76 -2.95 -0.75 -3.11
CA ILE A 76 -2.12 -1.78 -3.73
C ILE A 76 -0.84 -1.97 -2.90
N ASP A 77 -0.68 -3.17 -2.35
CA ASP A 77 0.55 -3.67 -1.75
C ASP A 77 1.49 -4.21 -2.84
N GLN A 78 2.64 -3.56 -3.00
CA GLN A 78 3.66 -3.92 -3.99
C GLN A 78 4.61 -5.04 -3.52
N GLN A 79 4.36 -5.58 -2.33
CA GLN A 79 5.17 -6.60 -1.67
C GLN A 79 6.66 -6.20 -1.51
N PRO A 80 6.97 -5.04 -0.87
CA PRO A 80 8.33 -4.52 -0.78
C PRO A 80 9.32 -5.46 -0.07
N TYR A 81 8.83 -6.33 0.82
CA TYR A 81 9.69 -7.33 1.49
C TYR A 81 10.34 -8.29 0.50
N VAL A 82 9.58 -8.86 -0.42
CA VAL A 82 10.12 -9.81 -1.41
C VAL A 82 10.91 -9.09 -2.50
N GLN A 83 10.60 -7.83 -2.81
CA GLN A 83 11.47 -7.01 -3.68
C GLN A 83 12.87 -6.90 -3.09
N GLY A 84 13.01 -6.60 -1.79
CA GLY A 84 14.30 -6.56 -1.12
C GLY A 84 14.95 -7.94 -0.98
N PHE A 85 14.18 -8.96 -0.59
CA PHE A 85 14.69 -10.31 -0.36
C PHE A 85 15.23 -10.96 -1.65
N TYR A 86 14.46 -10.93 -2.74
CA TYR A 86 14.89 -11.50 -4.02
C TYR A 86 16.11 -10.78 -4.56
N THR A 87 16.17 -9.45 -4.47
CA THR A 87 17.34 -8.67 -4.88
C THR A 87 18.61 -9.15 -4.17
N VAL A 88 18.57 -9.34 -2.85
CA VAL A 88 19.72 -9.83 -2.08
C VAL A 88 20.08 -11.26 -2.47
N MET A 89 19.07 -12.12 -2.68
CA MET A 89 19.29 -13.49 -3.12
C MET A 89 19.98 -13.55 -4.48
N GLU A 90 19.54 -12.76 -5.46
CA GLU A 90 20.14 -12.71 -6.79
C GLU A 90 21.57 -12.18 -6.75
N ALA A 91 21.81 -11.11 -5.99
CA ALA A 91 23.14 -10.57 -5.78
C ALA A 91 24.09 -11.60 -5.17
N PHE A 92 23.63 -12.37 -4.18
CA PHE A 92 24.40 -13.45 -3.58
C PHE A 92 24.79 -14.52 -4.60
N VAL A 93 23.84 -15.01 -5.39
CA VAL A 93 24.09 -16.07 -6.38
C VAL A 93 25.00 -15.58 -7.51
N PHE A 94 24.81 -14.35 -7.98
CA PHE A 94 25.69 -13.72 -8.97
C PHE A 94 27.15 -13.68 -8.47
N LEU A 95 27.38 -13.17 -7.26
CA LEU A 95 28.72 -13.09 -6.68
C LEU A 95 29.33 -14.47 -6.43
N ALA A 96 28.57 -15.41 -5.86
CA ALA A 96 29.04 -16.75 -5.54
C ALA A 96 29.38 -17.58 -6.78
N SER A 97 28.70 -17.34 -7.90
CA SER A 97 28.95 -18.01 -9.18
C SER A 97 30.02 -17.35 -10.04
N GLY A 98 30.66 -16.27 -9.56
CA GLY A 98 31.60 -15.48 -10.36
C GLY A 98 30.95 -14.81 -11.58
N GLY A 99 29.64 -14.54 -11.49
CA GLY A 99 28.83 -13.94 -12.56
C GLY A 99 28.29 -14.93 -13.60
N LEU A 100 28.44 -16.25 -13.40
CA LEU A 100 27.90 -17.25 -14.32
C LEU A 100 26.36 -17.32 -14.29
N VAL A 101 25.77 -17.08 -13.12
CA VAL A 101 24.31 -16.96 -12.95
C VAL A 101 23.98 -15.47 -12.87
N GLY A 102 23.28 -14.96 -13.88
CA GLY A 102 22.80 -13.58 -13.92
C GLY A 102 21.48 -13.38 -13.15
N PRO A 103 21.13 -12.13 -12.83
CA PRO A 103 19.83 -11.80 -12.27
C PRO A 103 18.71 -12.09 -13.28
N ALA A 104 17.55 -12.47 -12.78
CA ALA A 104 16.33 -12.72 -13.51
C ALA A 104 15.35 -11.55 -13.36
N ASP A 105 14.44 -11.41 -14.31
CA ASP A 105 13.28 -10.55 -14.15
C ASP A 105 12.26 -11.26 -13.25
N ILE A 106 12.07 -10.75 -12.03
CA ILE A 106 11.19 -11.34 -11.01
C ILE A 106 10.03 -10.39 -10.73
N ASN A 107 8.83 -10.79 -11.16
CA ASN A 107 7.59 -10.14 -10.76
C ASN A 107 7.22 -10.55 -9.32
N THR A 108 7.25 -9.60 -8.39
CA THR A 108 6.88 -9.83 -6.97
C THR A 108 5.38 -9.90 -6.72
N GLY A 109 4.56 -9.66 -7.74
CA GLY A 109 3.11 -9.59 -7.66
C GLY A 109 2.63 -8.34 -6.94
N LEU A 110 1.30 -8.17 -6.94
CA LEU A 110 0.58 -7.07 -6.31
C LEU A 110 -0.60 -7.65 -5.54
N LYS A 111 -0.92 -7.08 -4.37
CA LYS A 111 -2.14 -7.42 -3.65
C LYS A 111 -3.05 -6.21 -3.53
N PHE A 112 -4.30 -6.39 -3.91
CA PHE A 112 -5.35 -5.44 -3.59
C PHE A 112 -5.76 -5.62 -2.13
N VAL A 113 -5.49 -4.60 -1.33
CA VAL A 113 -5.95 -4.52 0.05
C VAL A 113 -7.27 -3.76 0.04
N THR A 114 -8.34 -4.47 0.36
CA THR A 114 -9.73 -4.00 0.34
C THR A 114 -10.31 -4.09 1.75
N LYS A 115 -11.54 -3.61 1.95
CA LYS A 115 -12.22 -3.73 3.25
C LYS A 115 -12.30 -5.18 3.74
N GLU A 116 -12.43 -6.13 2.82
CA GLU A 116 -12.52 -7.56 3.10
C GLU A 116 -11.18 -8.20 3.46
N THR A 117 -10.05 -7.55 3.14
CA THR A 117 -8.69 -8.10 3.29
C THR A 117 -7.74 -7.23 4.12
N VAL A 118 -8.21 -6.09 4.65
CA VAL A 118 -7.39 -5.11 5.37
C VAL A 118 -7.09 -5.52 6.82
N GLU A 119 -7.89 -6.39 7.41
CA GLU A 119 -7.79 -6.73 8.84
C GLU A 119 -6.42 -7.32 9.26
N PRO A 120 -5.79 -8.24 8.50
CA PRO A 120 -4.43 -8.70 8.80
C PRO A 120 -3.40 -7.57 8.80
N TYR A 121 -3.56 -6.56 7.94
CA TYR A 121 -2.65 -5.40 7.90
C TYR A 121 -2.79 -4.50 9.13
N LEU A 122 -3.88 -4.59 9.88
CA LEU A 122 -4.08 -3.89 11.15
C LEU A 122 -3.55 -4.72 12.32
N ASN A 123 -3.93 -5.99 12.37
CA ASN A 123 -3.79 -6.82 13.57
C ASN A 123 -2.49 -7.63 13.63
N THR A 124 -1.81 -7.80 12.50
CA THR A 124 -0.58 -8.59 12.46
C THR A 124 0.63 -7.68 12.66
N SER A 125 1.59 -8.13 13.48
CA SER A 125 2.88 -7.46 13.69
C SER A 125 4.00 -8.42 13.32
N THR A 126 4.47 -8.31 12.09
CA THR A 126 5.51 -9.17 11.54
C THR A 126 6.65 -8.37 10.92
N ARG A 127 7.76 -9.07 10.67
CA ARG A 127 8.88 -8.52 9.92
C ARG A 127 8.62 -8.40 8.42
N TYR A 128 7.63 -9.12 7.89
CA TYR A 128 7.29 -9.16 6.48
C TYR A 128 6.60 -7.87 6.01
N GLU A 129 5.94 -7.13 6.92
CA GLU A 129 5.35 -5.80 6.66
C GLU A 129 6.09 -4.68 7.42
N GLY A 130 7.29 -4.95 7.95
CA GLY A 130 8.15 -3.94 8.57
C GLY A 130 7.74 -3.45 9.96
N LYS A 131 6.79 -4.10 10.64
CA LYS A 131 6.29 -3.69 11.97
C LYS A 131 7.15 -4.17 13.14
N THR A 132 7.98 -5.19 12.93
CA THR A 132 8.92 -5.71 13.95
C THR A 132 10.15 -6.33 13.29
N THR A 133 11.26 -6.41 14.01
CA THR A 133 12.49 -7.10 13.54
C THR A 133 12.59 -8.53 14.05
N LYS A 134 11.65 -8.99 14.89
CA LYS A 134 11.70 -10.32 15.50
C LYS A 134 11.61 -11.42 14.43
N PRO A 135 12.56 -12.39 14.42
CA PRO A 135 12.45 -13.57 13.57
C PRO A 135 11.23 -14.40 13.97
N GLN A 136 10.36 -14.71 13.01
CA GLN A 136 9.16 -15.51 13.25
C GLN A 136 8.68 -16.18 11.96
N ILE A 137 8.09 -17.35 12.12
CA ILE A 137 7.26 -18.00 11.10
C ILE A 137 5.81 -17.72 11.51
N VAL A 138 5.07 -17.05 10.63
CA VAL A 138 3.67 -16.69 10.88
C VAL A 138 2.80 -17.85 10.39
N PRO A 139 2.01 -18.51 11.26
CA PRO A 139 1.10 -19.55 10.82
C PRO A 139 0.09 -18.96 9.83
N MET A 140 -0.14 -19.66 8.71
CA MET A 140 -1.20 -19.30 7.77
C MET A 140 -2.56 -19.42 8.47
N SER A 141 -3.44 -18.44 8.25
CA SER A 141 -4.85 -18.50 8.63
C SER A 141 -5.72 -18.25 7.40
N GLY A 142 -6.87 -18.92 7.34
CA GLY A 142 -7.81 -18.81 6.22
C GLY A 142 -7.37 -19.52 4.94
N ALA A 143 -8.14 -19.31 3.87
CA ALA A 143 -7.87 -19.87 2.55
C ALA A 143 -6.85 -19.03 1.78
N ILE A 144 -6.13 -19.66 0.84
CA ILE A 144 -5.36 -18.92 -0.18
C ILE A 144 -6.37 -18.16 -1.03
N ARG A 145 -6.39 -16.83 -0.90
CA ARG A 145 -7.18 -15.95 -1.76
C ARG A 145 -6.27 -15.46 -2.88
N SER A 146 -6.64 -15.80 -4.12
CA SER A 146 -5.98 -15.34 -5.36
C SER A 146 -6.29 -13.88 -5.63
#